data_AF-A0A2A6HHY1-F1
#
_entry.id   AF-A0A2A6HHY1-F1
#
_cell.length_a   1.000
_cell.length_b   1.000
_cell.length_c   1.000
_cell.angle_alpha   90.00
_cell.angle_beta   90.00
_cell.angle_gamma   90.00
#
_symmetry.space_group_name_H-M   'P 1'
#
loop_
_entity.id
_entity.type
_entity.pdbx_description
1 polymer ?
#
loop_
_entity_poly.entity_id
_entity_poly.type
_entity_poly.pdbx_seq_one_letter_code
_entity_poly.pdbx_strand_id
1 'polypeptide(L)'
;MFKASADGPVSDTKLILRPLIGLMSDQPPEEIERHVVREIEKHRRLRDGAVMLEAEVDAAADPETAREASQAYITAMIAVHAQQTVVSTLLDILGYIPDMPKSKGH
;
A
#
# COMPACT_ATOMS: atom_id res chain seq x y z
N MET A 1 13.23 -28.26 -20.00
CA MET A 1 13.78 -28.17 -18.63
C MET A 1 13.97 -26.71 -18.30
N PHE A 2 13.00 -26.07 -17.64
CA PHE A 2 13.19 -24.73 -17.07
C PHE A 2 13.83 -24.91 -15.69
N LYS A 3 15.04 -24.36 -15.55
CA LYS A 3 15.80 -24.41 -14.31
C LYS A 3 15.20 -23.35 -13.39
N ALA A 4 14.51 -23.78 -12.34
CA ALA A 4 14.05 -22.88 -11.29
C ALA A 4 15.30 -22.25 -10.65
N SER A 5 15.45 -20.94 -10.83
CA SER A 5 16.46 -20.15 -10.13
C SER A 5 16.19 -20.22 -8.64
N ALA A 6 17.26 -20.37 -7.86
CA ALA A 6 17.24 -20.45 -6.41
C ALA A 6 16.72 -19.13 -5.83
N ASP A 7 15.44 -19.09 -5.47
CA ASP A 7 14.94 -18.07 -4.56
C ASP A 7 15.28 -18.56 -3.14
N GLY A 8 16.34 -17.98 -2.57
CA GLY A 8 16.55 -18.07 -1.13
C GLY A 8 15.33 -17.48 -0.40
N PRO A 9 15.16 -17.72 0.91
CA PRO A 9 14.07 -17.07 1.65
C PRO A 9 14.17 -15.57 1.41
N VAL A 10 13.13 -14.99 0.79
CA VAL A 10 12.97 -13.54 0.72
C VAL A 10 12.92 -13.10 2.17
N SER A 11 14.04 -12.59 2.67
CA SER A 11 14.15 -12.12 4.04
C SER A 11 13.01 -11.14 4.27
N ASP A 12 12.29 -11.28 5.40
CA ASP A 12 11.26 -10.35 5.91
C ASP A 12 11.88 -8.98 6.31
N THR A 13 12.83 -8.50 5.51
CA THR A 13 13.47 -7.22 5.70
C THR A 13 12.46 -6.15 5.31
N LYS A 14 11.90 -5.52 6.33
CA LYS A 14 11.08 -4.33 6.18
C LYS A 14 11.78 -3.29 5.29
N LEU A 15 11.13 -2.93 4.19
CA LEU A 15 11.60 -1.85 3.31
C LEU A 15 11.36 -0.50 4.01
N ILE A 16 12.42 0.30 4.12
CA ILE A 16 12.37 1.64 4.72
C ILE A 16 12.73 2.68 3.66
N LEU A 17 11.86 3.66 3.47
CA LEU A 17 12.09 4.77 2.55
C LEU A 17 12.91 5.87 3.24
N ARG A 18 14.25 5.75 3.20
CA ARG A 18 15.18 6.75 3.74
C ARG A 18 14.90 8.20 3.31
N PRO A 19 14.44 8.50 2.07
CA PRO A 19 14.06 9.86 1.70
C PRO A 19 12.95 10.46 2.58
N LEU A 20 12.01 9.65 3.06
CA LEU A 20 10.96 10.13 3.97
C LEU A 20 11.53 10.54 5.33
N ILE A 21 12.56 9.83 5.83
CA ILE A 21 13.25 10.23 7.06
C ILE A 21 13.80 11.64 6.89
N GLY A 22 14.55 11.90 5.81
CA GLY A 22 15.10 13.22 5.53
C GLY A 22 14.04 14.32 5.39
N LEU A 23 12.91 14.03 4.74
CA LEU A 23 11.81 14.99 4.60
C LEU A 23 11.10 15.31 5.93
N MET A 24 11.04 14.35 6.85
CA MET A 24 10.34 14.49 8.13
C MET A 24 11.23 15.00 9.26
N SER A 25 12.57 14.92 9.15
CA SER A 25 13.51 15.28 10.23
C SER A 25 13.31 16.66 10.85
N ASP A 26 12.92 17.65 10.04
CA ASP A 26 12.76 19.05 10.47
C ASP A 26 11.30 19.45 10.68
N GLN A 27 10.37 18.50 10.61
CA GLN A 27 8.93 18.78 10.75
C GLN A 27 8.48 18.70 12.22
N PRO A 28 7.57 19.57 12.66
CA PRO A 28 6.88 19.41 13.95
C PRO A 28 6.15 18.05 14.03
N PRO A 29 6.09 17.40 15.21
CA PRO A 29 5.39 16.13 15.37
C PRO A 29 3.94 16.13 14.87
N GLU A 30 3.22 17.24 15.07
CA GLU A 30 1.83 17.42 14.62
C GLU A 30 1.69 17.45 13.09
N GLU A 31 2.72 17.94 12.37
CA GLU A 31 2.75 17.90 10.90
C GLU A 31 3.00 16.47 10.42
N ILE A 32 3.96 15.77 11.03
CA ILE A 32 4.26 14.36 10.72
C ILE A 32 3.01 13.50 10.93
N GLU A 33 2.31 13.69 12.06
CA GLU A 33 1.07 12.97 12.37
C GLU A 33 -0.02 13.19 11.32
N ARG A 34 -0.22 14.44 10.87
CA ARG A 34 -1.18 14.73 9.79
C ARG A 34 -0.81 14.06 8.48
N HIS A 35 0.47 14.00 8.14
CA HIS A 35 0.93 13.25 6.96
C HIS A 35 0.64 11.75 7.14
N VAL A 36 0.95 11.17 8.29
CA VAL A 36 0.67 9.76 8.59
C VAL A 36 -0.82 9.45 8.43
N VAL A 37 -1.71 10.25 9.03
CA VAL A 37 -3.17 10.07 8.91
C VAL A 37 -3.61 10.11 7.44
N ARG A 38 -3.17 11.11 6.66
CA ARG A 38 -3.51 11.21 5.23
C ARG A 38 -3.02 10.02 4.42
N GLU A 39 -1.79 9.57 4.66
CA GLU A 39 -1.23 8.44 3.92
C GLU A 39 -1.88 7.09 4.32
N ILE A 40 -2.34 6.94 5.57
CA ILE A 40 -3.17 5.79 5.99
C ILE A 40 -4.53 5.82 5.27
N GLU A 41 -5.20 6.97 5.21
CA GLU A 41 -6.46 7.09 4.47
C GLU A 41 -6.30 6.80 2.98
N LYS A 42 -5.21 7.26 2.37
CA LYS A 42 -4.87 6.94 0.98
C LYS A 42 -4.63 5.45 0.80
N HIS A 43 -3.89 4.81 1.70
CA HIS A 43 -3.68 3.36 1.67
C HIS A 43 -5.00 2.59 1.74
N ARG A 44 -5.92 2.99 2.63
CA ARG A 44 -7.26 2.38 2.73
C ARG A 44 -8.03 2.49 1.41
N ARG A 45 -8.09 3.68 0.81
CA ARG A 45 -8.76 3.89 -0.49
C ARG A 45 -8.16 3.05 -1.62
N LEU A 46 -6.83 2.93 -1.68
CA LEU A 46 -6.17 2.07 -2.66
C LEU A 46 -6.54 0.60 -2.45
N ARG A 47 -6.58 0.15 -1.19
CA ARG A 47 -6.98 -1.22 -0.85
C ARG A 47 -8.44 -1.48 -1.24
N ASP A 48 -9.34 -0.55 -0.93
CA ASP A 48 -10.76 -0.69 -1.28
C ASP A 48 -10.94 -0.80 -2.81
N GLY A 49 -10.21 0.02 -3.58
CA GLY A 49 -10.20 -0.08 -5.04
C GLY A 49 -9.64 -1.40 -5.56
N ALA A 50 -8.57 -1.92 -4.95
CA ALA A 50 -8.00 -3.22 -5.32
C ALA A 50 -8.99 -4.38 -5.03
N VAL A 51 -9.73 -4.32 -3.91
CA VAL A 51 -10.77 -5.32 -3.57
C VAL A 51 -11.91 -5.29 -4.58
N MET A 52 -12.32 -4.12 -5.07
CA MET A 52 -13.32 -4.04 -6.14
C MET A 52 -12.83 -4.70 -7.43
N LEU A 53 -11.59 -4.43 -7.83
CA LEU A 53 -10.98 -5.04 -9.02
C LEU A 53 -10.81 -6.55 -8.87
N GLU A 54 -10.51 -7.05 -7.67
CA GLU A 54 -10.47 -8.48 -7.38
C GLU A 54 -11.83 -9.14 -7.64
N ALA A 55 -12.92 -8.51 -7.17
CA ALA A 55 -14.27 -8.98 -7.43
C ALA A 55 -14.63 -8.95 -8.93
N GLU A 56 -14.12 -7.97 -9.69
CA GLU A 56 -14.30 -7.92 -11.15
C GLU A 56 -13.55 -9.05 -11.86
N VAL A 57 -12.33 -9.38 -11.42
CA VAL A 57 -11.58 -10.55 -11.92
C VAL A 57 -12.39 -11.83 -11.70
N ASP A 58 -12.93 -12.01 -10.50
CA ASP A 58 -13.73 -13.19 -10.14
C ASP A 58 -15.06 -13.29 -10.90
N ALA A 59 -15.63 -12.14 -11.28
CA ALA A 59 -16.91 -12.06 -12.00
C ALA A 59 -16.78 -12.12 -13.53
N ALA A 60 -15.56 -12.07 -14.08
CA ALA A 60 -15.34 -12.00 -15.53
C ALA A 60 -15.84 -13.26 -16.25
N ALA A 61 -16.70 -13.06 -17.26
CA ALA A 61 -17.36 -14.15 -17.99
C ALA A 61 -16.56 -14.67 -19.19
N ASP A 62 -15.61 -13.88 -19.69
CA ASP A 62 -14.80 -14.21 -20.86
C ASP A 62 -13.30 -13.96 -20.60
N PRO A 63 -12.41 -14.63 -21.37
CA PRO A 63 -10.97 -14.55 -21.14
C PRO A 63 -10.34 -13.17 -21.38
N GLU A 64 -10.94 -12.33 -22.25
CA GLU A 64 -10.38 -11.01 -22.55
C GLU A 64 -10.67 -10.05 -21.39
N THR A 65 -11.92 -10.01 -20.94
CA THR A 65 -12.34 -9.25 -19.74
C THR A 65 -11.56 -9.69 -18.51
N ALA A 66 -11.38 -11.01 -18.30
CA ALA A 66 -10.62 -11.52 -17.16
C ALA A 66 -9.15 -11.07 -17.18
N ARG A 67 -8.54 -11.03 -18.36
CA ARG A 67 -7.16 -10.56 -18.53
C ARG A 67 -7.02 -9.07 -18.24
N GLU A 68 -7.95 -8.25 -18.73
CA GLU A 68 -7.94 -6.80 -18.48
C GLU A 68 -8.15 -6.49 -16.99
N ALA A 69 -9.15 -7.13 -16.35
CA ALA A 69 -9.41 -7.00 -14.92
C ALA A 69 -8.17 -7.43 -14.10
N SER A 70 -7.51 -8.52 -14.49
CA SER A 70 -6.31 -9.01 -13.80
C SER A 70 -5.15 -8.02 -13.89
N GLN A 71 -4.93 -7.40 -15.06
CA GLN A 71 -3.91 -6.37 -15.22
C GLN A 71 -4.21 -5.12 -14.38
N ALA A 72 -5.47 -4.70 -14.32
CA ALA A 72 -5.91 -3.59 -13.49
C ALA A 72 -5.71 -3.92 -11.99
N TYR A 73 -6.12 -5.11 -11.55
CA TYR A 73 -5.93 -5.58 -10.18
C TYR A 73 -4.45 -5.61 -9.77
N ILE A 74 -3.57 -6.19 -10.60
CA ILE A 74 -2.13 -6.24 -10.33
C ILE A 74 -1.56 -4.82 -10.21
N THR A 75 -1.96 -3.91 -11.10
CA THR A 75 -1.54 -2.50 -11.04
C THR A 75 -1.99 -1.83 -9.73
N ALA A 76 -3.23 -2.08 -9.31
CA ALA A 76 -3.76 -1.58 -8.04
C ALA A 76 -2.99 -2.16 -6.84
N MET A 77 -2.68 -3.46 -6.86
CA MET A 77 -1.93 -4.12 -5.78
C MET A 77 -0.47 -3.61 -5.68
N ILE A 78 0.18 -3.30 -6.80
CA ILE A 78 1.48 -2.62 -6.79
C ILE A 78 1.37 -1.28 -6.06
N ALA A 79 0.33 -0.48 -6.35
CA ALA A 79 0.11 0.79 -5.69
C ALA A 79 -0.18 0.62 -4.18
N VAL A 80 -0.98 -0.38 -3.79
CA VAL A 80 -1.26 -0.72 -2.38
C VAL A 80 0.04 -1.01 -1.63
N HIS A 81 0.93 -1.86 -2.19
CA HIS A 81 2.18 -2.24 -1.53
C HIS A 81 3.22 -1.13 -1.51
N ALA A 82 3.32 -0.34 -2.58
CA ALA A 82 4.16 0.87 -2.59
C ALA A 82 3.70 1.84 -1.48
N GLN A 83 2.39 2.06 -1.36
CA GLN A 83 1.82 2.92 -0.33
C GLN A 83 1.97 2.32 1.09
N GLN A 84 1.88 1.00 1.25
CA GLN A 84 2.13 0.33 2.54
C GLN A 84 3.56 0.61 3.03
N THR A 85 4.53 0.65 2.12
CA THR A 85 5.92 0.98 2.45
C THR A 85 6.05 2.42 2.94
N VAL A 86 5.32 3.37 2.32
CA VAL A 86 5.22 4.76 2.78
C VAL A 86 4.63 4.84 4.17
N VAL A 87 3.44 4.28 4.39
CA VAL A 87 2.74 4.27 5.70
C VAL A 87 3.62 3.66 6.77
N SER A 88 4.24 2.52 6.47
CA SER A 88 5.07 1.82 7.44
C SER A 88 6.34 2.60 7.80
N THR A 89 6.94 3.33 6.86
CA THR A 89 8.10 4.19 7.15
C THR A 89 7.68 5.40 7.97
N LEU A 90 6.53 6.02 7.66
CA LEU A 90 6.02 7.17 8.40
C LEU A 90 5.62 6.82 9.84
N LEU A 91 5.05 5.63 10.06
CA LEU A 91 4.75 5.14 11.41
C LEU A 91 6.02 4.89 12.23
N ASP A 92 7.10 4.42 11.61
CA ASP A 92 8.39 4.28 12.30
C ASP A 92 8.98 5.64 12.70
N ILE A 93 8.82 6.66 11.85
CA ILE A 93 9.24 8.03 12.15
C ILE A 93 8.38 8.64 13.27
N LEU A 94 7.06 8.44 13.22
CA LEU A 94 6.12 8.97 14.22
C LEU A 94 6.26 8.27 15.58
N GLY A 95 6.57 6.97 15.58
CA GLY A 95 6.77 6.16 16.79
C GLY A 95 5.49 5.60 17.42
N TYR A 96 4.31 5.92 16.87
CA TYR A 96 3.02 5.39 17.31
C TYR A 96 2.00 5.38 16.15
N ILE A 97 0.87 4.70 16.34
CA ILE A 97 -0.25 4.72 15.39
C ILE A 97 -1.20 5.84 15.83
N PRO A 98 -1.46 6.86 14.99
CA PRO A 98 -2.30 7.99 15.38
C PRO A 98 -3.78 7.63 15.39
N ASP A 99 -4.56 8.43 16.12
CA ASP A 99 -6.01 8.33 16.11
C ASP A 99 -6.55 8.68 14.72
N MET A 100 -7.25 7.74 14.10
CA MET A 100 -7.83 7.96 12.78
C MET A 100 -9.16 8.69 12.91
N PRO A 101 -9.43 9.70 12.05
CA PRO A 101 -10.74 10.32 12.01
C PRO A 101 -11.81 9.23 11.79
N LYS A 102 -12.87 9.28 12.59
CA LYS A 102 -13.99 8.36 12.44
C LYS A 102 -14.53 8.52 11.02
N SER A 103 -14.45 7.45 10.23
CA SER A 103 -15.09 7.42 8.91
C SER A 103 -16.54 7.83 9.11
N LYS A 104 -16.95 8.94 8.48
CA LYS A 104 -18.37 9.28 8.42
C LYS A 104 -19.00 8.20 7.54
N GLY A 105 -19.61 7.20 8.18
CA GLY A 105 -20.38 6.18 7.49
C GLY A 105 -21.37 6.89 6.55
N HIS A 106 -21.28 6.55 5.28
CA HIS A 106 -22.33 6.84 4.30
C HIS A 106 -23.42 5.79 4.45
#